data_AF-A0A514CKX0-F1
#
_entry.id   AF-A0A514CKX0-F1
#
_cell.length_a   1.000
_cell.length_b   1.000
_cell.length_c   1.000
_cell.angle_alpha   90.00
_cell.angle_beta   90.00
_cell.angle_gamma   90.00
#
_symmetry.space_group_name_H-M   'P 1'
#
loop_
_entity.id
_entity.type
_entity.pdbx_description
1 polymer ?
#
loop_
_entity_poly.entity_id
_entity_poly.type
_entity_poly.pdbx_seq_one_letter_code
_entity_poly.pdbx_strand_id
1 'polypeptide(L)'
;MKTKQYDIKNNIKIGQEIFENLPNDIRPDWAGLVLSRFDYYIKDIPISISELYPIIDDKDRWKEAHEQFTKIRVFGLENKNYEPDNYIRLAELVAKVTYNASGQSASFDSDSGHYIASLALKATEYFDDNRLEEEVKSAILLFSRNKKFKDNLTAAKDFLLYKKIDDILWFDWDPIGINDITPRDEYQSYVPEIFGLVKAKSDRQEIANRLHKLETENMGMSGTIENCLTIADKILKVR
;
A
#
# COMPACT_ATOMS: atom_id res chain seq x y z
N MET A 1 16.22 -12.89 -12.52
CA MET A 1 15.01 -12.31 -11.88
C MET A 1 13.74 -13.09 -12.21
N LYS A 2 13.49 -13.52 -13.46
CA LYS A 2 12.34 -14.36 -13.85
C LYS A 2 12.10 -15.64 -13.03
N THR A 3 13.15 -16.32 -12.57
CA THR A 3 13.03 -17.59 -11.82
C THR A 3 12.42 -17.39 -10.42
N LYS A 4 12.91 -16.41 -9.64
CA LYS A 4 12.36 -16.09 -8.30
C LYS A 4 10.92 -15.58 -8.34
N GLN A 5 10.55 -14.88 -9.42
CA GLN A 5 9.20 -14.36 -9.67
C GLN A 5 8.19 -15.49 -9.89
N TYR A 6 8.54 -16.45 -10.77
CA TYR A 6 7.72 -17.65 -11.00
C TYR A 6 7.58 -18.48 -9.71
N ASP A 7 8.63 -18.51 -8.89
CA ASP A 7 8.62 -19.22 -7.62
C ASP A 7 7.64 -18.59 -6.62
N ILE A 8 7.62 -17.27 -6.37
CA ILE A 8 6.70 -16.65 -5.39
C ILE A 8 5.23 -16.87 -5.78
N LYS A 9 4.92 -16.74 -7.07
CA LYS A 9 3.54 -16.84 -7.58
C LYS A 9 2.94 -18.25 -7.44
N ASN A 10 3.77 -19.28 -7.54
CA ASN A 10 3.32 -20.67 -7.60
C ASN A 10 3.73 -21.50 -6.36
N ASN A 11 4.63 -20.99 -5.52
CA ASN A 11 5.12 -21.69 -4.34
C ASN A 11 4.62 -21.02 -3.06
N ILE A 12 3.56 -21.58 -2.49
CA ILE A 12 2.96 -21.12 -1.23
C ILE A 12 3.97 -21.04 -0.08
N LYS A 13 5.00 -21.90 -0.05
CA LYS A 13 6.01 -21.88 1.02
C LYS A 13 6.78 -20.56 1.07
N ILE A 14 7.01 -19.94 -0.10
CA ILE A 14 7.68 -18.64 -0.15
C ILE A 14 6.76 -17.54 0.43
N GLY A 15 5.48 -17.58 0.09
CA GLY A 15 4.48 -16.67 0.68
C GLY A 15 4.37 -16.84 2.20
N GLN A 16 4.39 -18.08 2.69
CA GLN A 16 4.46 -18.41 4.11
C GLN A 16 5.71 -17.80 4.77
N GLU A 17 6.90 -18.06 4.22
CA GLU A 17 8.16 -17.52 4.76
C GLU A 17 8.17 -15.98 4.81
N ILE A 18 7.63 -15.32 3.78
CA ILE A 18 7.52 -13.86 3.75
C ILE A 18 6.60 -13.39 4.87
N PHE A 19 5.39 -13.95 4.97
CA PHE A 19 4.38 -13.50 5.91
C PHE A 19 4.73 -13.80 7.37
N GLU A 20 5.25 -15.00 7.67
CA GLU A 20 5.61 -15.41 9.02
C GLU A 20 6.81 -14.62 9.59
N ASN A 21 7.63 -14.02 8.72
CA ASN A 21 8.71 -13.13 9.14
C ASN A 21 8.25 -11.72 9.53
N LEU A 22 7.00 -11.36 9.24
CA LEU A 22 6.43 -10.06 9.62
C LEU A 22 5.95 -10.09 11.09
N PRO A 23 6.35 -9.11 11.92
CA PRO A 23 5.71 -8.89 13.20
C PRO A 23 4.19 -8.73 13.04
N ASN A 24 3.42 -9.23 13.99
CA ASN A 24 1.95 -9.17 13.92
C ASN A 24 1.42 -7.75 13.65
N ASP A 25 2.03 -6.76 14.31
CA ASP A 25 1.70 -5.34 14.18
C ASP A 25 2.09 -4.69 12.83
N ILE A 26 2.78 -5.41 11.95
CA ILE A 26 3.20 -4.94 10.61
C ILE A 26 2.37 -5.59 9.51
N ARG A 27 1.76 -6.76 9.77
CA ARG A 27 1.02 -7.52 8.77
C ARG A 27 -0.08 -6.70 8.07
N PRO A 28 -0.89 -5.90 8.77
CA PRO A 28 -1.95 -5.10 8.13
C PRO A 28 -1.38 -4.04 7.19
N ASP A 29 -0.41 -3.24 7.65
CA ASP A 29 0.23 -2.21 6.83
C ASP A 29 0.96 -2.78 5.61
N TRP A 30 1.67 -3.90 5.78
CA TRP A 30 2.33 -4.58 4.66
C TRP A 30 1.32 -5.09 3.64
N ALA A 31 0.25 -5.76 4.10
CA ALA A 31 -0.79 -6.28 3.22
C ALA A 31 -1.53 -5.14 2.49
N GLY A 32 -1.82 -4.05 3.20
CA GLY A 32 -2.39 -2.83 2.62
C GLY A 32 -1.48 -2.16 1.60
N LEU A 33 -0.16 -2.15 1.82
CA LEU A 33 0.81 -1.64 0.84
C LEU A 33 0.82 -2.48 -0.45
N VAL A 34 0.69 -3.81 -0.32
CA VAL A 34 0.58 -4.71 -1.48
C VAL A 34 -0.73 -4.46 -2.23
N LEU A 35 -1.85 -4.28 -1.53
CA LEU A 35 -3.16 -3.99 -2.13
C LEU A 35 -3.18 -2.63 -2.85
N SER A 36 -2.58 -1.60 -2.25
CA SER A 36 -2.56 -0.24 -2.82
C SER A 36 -1.75 -0.11 -4.11
N ARG A 37 -0.88 -1.08 -4.45
CA ARG A 37 -0.21 -1.10 -5.75
C ARG A 37 -1.18 -1.08 -6.93
N PHE A 38 -2.40 -1.56 -6.72
CA PHE A 38 -3.44 -1.65 -7.74
C PHE A 38 -4.31 -0.40 -7.84
N ASP A 39 -4.25 0.53 -6.88
CA ASP A 39 -5.20 1.64 -6.80
C ASP A 39 -5.15 2.56 -8.02
N TYR A 40 -3.96 2.76 -8.58
CA TYR A 40 -3.79 3.53 -9.82
C TYR A 40 -4.36 2.83 -11.06
N TYR A 41 -4.37 1.49 -11.06
CA TYR A 41 -4.77 0.68 -12.21
C TYR A 41 -6.27 0.38 -12.23
N ILE A 42 -6.95 0.49 -11.09
CA ILE A 42 -8.38 0.20 -10.94
C ILE A 42 -9.14 1.51 -10.89
N LYS A 43 -9.82 1.84 -11.98
CA LYS A 43 -10.55 3.11 -12.14
C LYS A 43 -11.65 3.31 -11.08
N ASP A 44 -12.41 2.26 -10.81
CA ASP A 44 -13.56 2.28 -9.90
C ASP A 44 -13.36 1.26 -8.79
N ILE A 45 -12.54 1.60 -7.79
CA ILE A 45 -12.32 0.74 -6.63
C ILE A 45 -13.66 0.56 -5.90
N PRO A 46 -14.12 -0.68 -5.64
CA PRO A 46 -15.34 -0.93 -4.89
C PRO A 46 -15.29 -0.26 -3.51
N ILE A 47 -16.40 0.37 -3.09
CA ILE A 47 -16.48 1.06 -1.78
C ILE A 47 -16.11 0.09 -0.65
N SER A 48 -16.54 -1.16 -0.74
CA SER A 48 -16.19 -2.22 0.21
C SER A 48 -14.69 -2.47 0.32
N ILE A 49 -13.90 -2.14 -0.69
CA ILE A 49 -12.43 -2.25 -0.65
C ILE A 49 -11.81 -0.93 -0.21
N SER A 50 -12.26 0.22 -0.72
CA SER A 50 -11.69 1.52 -0.32
C SER A 50 -11.88 1.81 1.17
N GLU A 51 -12.99 1.37 1.77
CA GLU A 51 -13.25 1.51 3.21
C GLU A 51 -12.35 0.63 4.10
N LEU A 52 -11.60 -0.31 3.50
CA LEU A 52 -10.64 -1.12 4.23
C LEU A 52 -9.37 -0.32 4.60
N TYR A 53 -8.94 0.66 3.79
CA TYR A 53 -7.72 1.42 4.06
C TYR A 53 -7.75 2.18 5.39
N PRO A 54 -8.81 2.96 5.72
CA PRO A 54 -8.91 3.61 7.03
C PRO A 54 -8.97 2.65 8.21
N ILE A 55 -9.35 1.37 7.99
CA ILE A 55 -9.30 0.33 9.01
C ILE A 55 -7.87 -0.18 9.17
N ILE A 56 -7.13 -0.41 8.08
CA ILE A 56 -5.73 -0.85 8.12
C ILE A 56 -4.86 0.19 8.85
N ASP A 57 -5.05 1.47 8.53
CA ASP A 57 -4.23 2.57 9.03
C ASP A 57 -4.47 2.88 10.53
N ASP A 58 -5.56 2.38 11.12
CA ASP A 58 -5.90 2.60 12.53
C ASP A 58 -6.00 1.27 13.30
N LYS A 59 -5.00 1.03 14.17
CA LYS A 59 -4.91 -0.19 14.98
C LYS A 59 -6.15 -0.40 15.87
N ASP A 60 -6.78 0.65 16.37
CA ASP A 60 -7.96 0.54 17.23
C ASP A 60 -9.20 0.05 16.45
N ARG A 61 -9.15 0.20 15.11
CA ARG A 61 -10.19 -0.21 14.19
C ARG A 61 -9.97 -1.59 13.58
N TRP A 62 -8.82 -2.25 13.77
CA TRP A 62 -8.53 -3.56 13.15
C TRP A 62 -9.59 -4.63 13.40
N LYS A 63 -10.32 -4.58 14.52
CA LYS A 63 -11.46 -5.45 14.81
C LYS A 63 -12.63 -5.31 13.81
N GLU A 64 -12.79 -4.12 13.20
CA GLU A 64 -13.81 -3.83 12.18
C GLU A 64 -13.53 -4.58 10.87
N ALA A 65 -12.29 -5.04 10.65
CA ALA A 65 -11.90 -5.72 9.42
C ALA A 65 -12.66 -7.05 9.20
N HIS A 66 -13.23 -7.67 10.24
CA HIS A 66 -14.11 -8.84 10.07
C HIS A 66 -15.42 -8.48 9.37
N GLU A 67 -16.04 -7.35 9.76
CA GLU A 67 -17.22 -6.83 9.06
C GLU A 67 -16.83 -6.41 7.65
N GLN A 68 -15.67 -5.76 7.48
CA GLN A 68 -15.20 -5.32 6.17
C GLN A 68 -14.94 -6.50 5.22
N PHE A 69 -14.35 -7.60 5.71
CA PHE A 69 -14.23 -8.85 4.96
C PHE A 69 -15.59 -9.32 4.44
N THR A 70 -16.64 -9.26 5.27
CA THR A 70 -17.99 -9.66 4.88
C THR A 70 -18.52 -8.78 3.75
N LYS A 71 -18.35 -7.45 3.83
CA LYS A 71 -18.75 -6.52 2.76
C LYS A 71 -18.02 -6.80 1.45
N ILE A 72 -16.71 -7.01 1.49
CA ILE A 72 -15.90 -7.35 0.30
C ILE A 72 -16.39 -8.67 -0.32
N ARG A 73 -16.65 -9.67 0.51
CA ARG A 73 -17.11 -10.98 0.04
C ARG A 73 -18.50 -10.92 -0.59
N VAL A 74 -19.44 -10.18 0.01
CA VAL A 74 -20.78 -9.95 -0.57
C VAL A 74 -20.63 -9.27 -1.94
N PHE A 75 -19.82 -8.21 -2.02
CA PHE A 75 -19.55 -7.54 -3.30
C PHE A 75 -19.04 -8.52 -4.37
N GLY A 76 -18.04 -9.36 -4.05
CA GLY A 76 -17.51 -10.35 -4.99
C GLY A 76 -18.53 -11.40 -5.43
N LEU A 77 -19.43 -11.83 -4.52
CA LEU A 77 -20.49 -12.78 -4.84
C LEU A 77 -21.58 -12.19 -5.74
N GLU A 78 -21.89 -10.92 -5.57
CA GLU A 78 -22.87 -10.18 -6.38
C GLU A 78 -22.29 -9.77 -7.74
N ASN A 79 -20.98 -9.52 -7.80
CA ASN A 79 -20.28 -9.04 -9.00
C ASN A 79 -19.32 -10.10 -9.57
N LYS A 80 -19.86 -11.28 -9.91
CA LYS A 80 -19.05 -12.44 -10.38
C LYS A 80 -18.20 -12.22 -11.62
N ASN A 81 -18.49 -11.15 -12.39
CA ASN A 81 -17.75 -10.79 -13.60
C ASN A 81 -16.79 -9.61 -13.36
N TYR A 82 -16.60 -9.19 -12.11
CA TYR A 82 -15.62 -8.15 -11.78
C TYR A 82 -14.22 -8.68 -12.06
N GLU A 83 -13.43 -7.93 -12.81
CA GLU A 83 -12.02 -8.23 -13.04
C GLU A 83 -11.14 -7.07 -12.57
N PRO A 84 -9.98 -7.38 -11.95
CA PRO A 84 -9.45 -8.73 -11.72
C PRO A 84 -10.09 -9.44 -10.50
N ASP A 85 -10.58 -10.68 -10.65
CA ASP A 85 -11.11 -11.48 -9.51
C ASP A 85 -10.05 -11.68 -8.40
N ASN A 86 -8.79 -11.87 -8.79
CA ASN A 86 -7.68 -12.01 -7.85
C ASN A 86 -7.47 -10.76 -6.98
N TYR A 87 -7.87 -9.56 -7.44
CA TYR A 87 -7.81 -8.34 -6.64
C TYR A 87 -8.87 -8.35 -5.52
N ILE A 88 -10.09 -8.81 -5.81
CA ILE A 88 -11.13 -8.97 -4.78
C ILE A 88 -10.69 -9.97 -3.71
N ARG A 89 -10.13 -11.11 -4.13
CA ARG A 89 -9.58 -12.13 -3.21
C ARG A 89 -8.41 -11.60 -2.40
N LEU A 90 -7.54 -10.79 -3.01
CA LEU A 90 -6.46 -10.12 -2.29
C LEU A 90 -7.02 -9.22 -1.20
N ALA A 91 -8.02 -8.39 -1.50
CA ALA A 91 -8.68 -7.51 -0.52
C ALA A 91 -9.34 -8.31 0.62
N GLU A 92 -9.98 -9.44 0.31
CA GLU A 92 -10.51 -10.37 1.32
C GLU A 92 -9.39 -10.83 2.28
N LEU A 93 -8.25 -11.27 1.76
CA LEU A 93 -7.13 -11.71 2.59
C LEU A 93 -6.53 -10.59 3.42
N VAL A 94 -6.43 -9.38 2.87
CA VAL A 94 -5.97 -8.18 3.59
C VAL A 94 -6.89 -7.93 4.77
N ALA A 95 -8.21 -7.97 4.59
CA ALA A 95 -9.17 -7.83 5.68
C ALA A 95 -9.01 -8.94 6.75
N LYS A 96 -8.82 -10.19 6.33
CA LYS A 96 -8.58 -11.32 7.26
C LYS A 96 -7.31 -11.12 8.10
N VAL A 97 -6.19 -10.76 7.49
CA VAL A 97 -4.93 -10.59 8.24
C VAL A 97 -4.97 -9.36 9.14
N THR A 98 -5.68 -8.30 8.74
CA THR A 98 -5.95 -7.14 9.60
C THR A 98 -6.76 -7.53 10.82
N TYR A 99 -7.86 -8.28 10.64
CA TYR A 99 -8.65 -8.76 11.77
C TYR A 99 -7.85 -9.69 12.68
N ASN A 100 -7.12 -10.65 12.11
CA ASN A 100 -6.29 -11.57 12.91
C ASN A 100 -5.22 -10.83 13.71
N ALA A 101 -4.65 -9.75 13.16
CA ALA A 101 -3.67 -8.93 13.86
C ALA A 101 -4.26 -8.14 15.04
N SER A 102 -5.59 -7.92 15.07
CA SER A 102 -6.29 -7.24 16.18
C SER A 102 -6.28 -8.03 17.50
N GLY A 103 -6.02 -9.33 17.45
CA GLY A 103 -6.05 -10.22 18.61
C GLY A 103 -7.46 -10.55 19.14
N GLN A 104 -8.51 -10.18 18.41
CA GLN A 104 -9.90 -10.55 18.77
C GLN A 104 -10.16 -12.06 18.61
N SER A 105 -11.19 -12.55 19.29
CA SER A 105 -11.65 -13.94 19.18
C SER A 105 -12.20 -14.27 17.77
N ALA A 106 -12.35 -15.56 17.46
CA ALA A 106 -12.87 -16.04 16.17
C ALA A 106 -12.04 -15.55 14.96
N SER A 107 -10.72 -15.67 15.09
CA SER A 107 -9.78 -15.39 13.99
C SER A 107 -10.12 -16.21 12.75
N PHE A 108 -9.89 -15.63 11.57
CA PHE A 108 -9.84 -16.38 10.32
C PHE A 108 -8.66 -17.34 10.28
N ASP A 109 -8.63 -18.21 9.27
CA ASP A 109 -7.57 -19.18 9.03
C ASP A 109 -6.18 -18.54 9.10
N SER A 110 -5.28 -19.13 9.90
CA SER A 110 -3.96 -18.55 10.17
C SER A 110 -3.07 -18.49 8.93
N ASP A 111 -3.35 -19.32 7.92
CA ASP A 111 -2.62 -19.38 6.65
C ASP A 111 -3.11 -18.34 5.62
N SER A 112 -4.16 -17.57 5.93
CA SER A 112 -4.71 -16.54 5.02
C SER A 112 -3.62 -15.61 4.47
N GLY A 113 -2.66 -15.21 5.30
CA GLY A 113 -1.56 -14.34 4.89
C GLY A 113 -0.55 -14.97 3.92
N HIS A 114 -0.45 -16.31 3.88
CA HIS A 114 0.52 -17.02 3.03
C HIS A 114 0.21 -16.85 1.55
N TYR A 115 -1.06 -16.57 1.22
CA TYR A 115 -1.52 -16.45 -0.15
C TYR A 115 -1.42 -15.03 -0.72
N ILE A 116 -1.24 -14.00 0.11
CA ILE A 116 -1.22 -12.58 -0.30
C ILE A 116 -0.23 -12.35 -1.44
N ALA A 117 1.01 -12.82 -1.29
CA ALA A 117 2.04 -12.64 -2.30
C ALA A 117 1.66 -13.30 -3.64
N SER A 118 1.12 -14.53 -3.59
CA SER A 118 0.74 -15.27 -4.79
C SER A 118 -0.47 -14.66 -5.50
N LEU A 119 -1.47 -14.18 -4.75
CA LEU A 119 -2.68 -13.58 -5.31
C LEU A 119 -2.40 -12.20 -5.90
N ALA A 120 -1.58 -11.39 -5.23
CA ALA A 120 -1.15 -10.12 -5.79
C ALA A 120 -0.44 -10.31 -7.14
N LEU A 121 0.54 -11.22 -7.23
CA LEU A 121 1.22 -11.51 -8.51
C LEU A 121 0.32 -12.15 -9.59
N LYS A 122 -0.79 -12.77 -9.22
CA LYS A 122 -1.80 -13.24 -10.18
C LYS A 122 -2.73 -12.12 -10.62
N ALA A 123 -3.06 -11.19 -9.73
CA ALA A 123 -3.88 -10.02 -10.08
C ALA A 123 -3.16 -9.10 -11.07
N THR A 124 -1.82 -9.00 -11.03
CA THR A 124 -1.07 -8.19 -11.99
C THR A 124 -1.17 -8.69 -13.44
N GLU A 125 -1.46 -9.98 -13.65
CA GLU A 125 -1.58 -10.55 -14.99
C GLU A 125 -2.70 -9.93 -15.82
N TYR A 126 -3.74 -9.41 -15.16
CA TYR A 126 -4.85 -8.77 -15.83
C TYR A 126 -4.46 -7.46 -16.54
N PHE A 127 -3.47 -6.75 -16.01
CA PHE A 127 -3.09 -5.42 -16.49
C PHE A 127 -2.01 -5.45 -17.57
N ASP A 128 -1.32 -6.58 -17.75
CA ASP A 128 -0.17 -6.75 -18.66
C ASP A 128 0.89 -5.62 -18.55
N ASP A 129 1.06 -5.06 -17.33
CA ASP A 129 2.02 -4.00 -17.04
C ASP A 129 3.15 -4.52 -16.14
N ASN A 130 4.35 -4.63 -16.72
CA ASN A 130 5.55 -5.06 -16.00
C ASN A 130 5.91 -4.12 -14.83
N ARG A 131 5.55 -2.84 -14.90
CA ARG A 131 5.80 -1.85 -13.83
C ARG A 131 4.98 -2.20 -12.60
N LEU A 132 3.68 -2.48 -12.77
CA LEU A 132 2.82 -2.95 -11.68
C LEU A 132 3.38 -4.21 -11.04
N GLU A 133 3.83 -5.17 -11.87
CA GLU A 133 4.38 -6.40 -11.34
C GLU A 133 5.64 -6.20 -10.49
N GLU A 134 6.57 -5.35 -10.93
CA GLU A 134 7.79 -5.03 -10.16
C GLU A 134 7.50 -4.22 -8.89
N GLU A 135 6.49 -3.35 -8.90
CA GLU A 135 5.99 -2.63 -7.73
C GLU A 135 5.40 -3.59 -6.69
N VAL A 136 4.51 -4.50 -7.12
CA VAL A 136 3.94 -5.55 -6.27
C VAL A 136 5.03 -6.44 -5.68
N LYS A 137 6.02 -6.88 -6.48
CA LYS A 137 7.16 -7.67 -5.97
C LYS A 137 7.97 -6.88 -4.94
N SER A 138 8.21 -5.60 -5.18
CA SER A 138 8.97 -4.75 -4.29
C SER A 138 8.26 -4.57 -2.95
N ALA A 139 6.94 -4.39 -2.95
CA ALA A 139 6.11 -4.36 -1.74
C ALA A 139 6.10 -5.71 -1.00
N ILE A 140 5.94 -6.83 -1.73
CA ILE A 140 5.98 -8.18 -1.14
C ILE A 140 7.32 -8.44 -0.44
N LEU A 141 8.44 -8.12 -1.10
CA LEU A 141 9.79 -8.42 -0.61
C LEU A 141 10.36 -7.36 0.33
N LEU A 142 9.59 -6.33 0.67
CA LEU A 142 10.02 -5.15 1.43
C LEU A 142 10.77 -5.53 2.71
N PHE A 143 10.18 -6.44 3.49
CA PHE A 143 10.72 -6.90 4.77
C PHE A 143 11.66 -8.10 4.65
N SER A 144 11.51 -8.92 3.61
CA SER A 144 12.38 -10.08 3.37
C SER A 144 13.82 -9.65 3.05
N ARG A 145 14.01 -8.47 2.45
CA ARG A 145 15.32 -7.91 2.11
C ARG A 145 16.05 -7.30 3.32
N ASN A 146 15.34 -7.00 4.41
CA ASN A 146 15.90 -6.29 5.55
C ASN A 146 15.52 -6.95 6.88
N LYS A 147 16.31 -7.95 7.28
CA LYS A 147 16.10 -8.75 8.50
C LYS A 147 15.99 -7.90 9.78
N LYS A 148 16.55 -6.68 9.80
CA LYS A 148 16.53 -5.78 10.96
C LYS A 148 15.12 -5.30 11.32
N PHE A 149 14.19 -5.29 10.36
CA PHE A 149 12.81 -4.84 10.62
C PHE A 149 12.00 -5.80 11.48
N LYS A 150 12.37 -7.08 11.53
CA LYS A 150 11.73 -8.05 12.42
C LYS A 150 11.87 -7.65 13.90
N ASP A 151 13.03 -7.08 14.25
CA ASP A 151 13.39 -6.76 15.62
C ASP A 151 13.21 -5.26 15.95
N ASN A 152 12.83 -4.43 14.97
CA ASN A 152 12.62 -2.99 15.14
C ASN A 152 11.31 -2.54 14.48
N LEU A 153 10.23 -2.61 15.26
CA LEU A 153 8.89 -2.23 14.82
C LEU A 153 8.80 -0.76 14.39
N THR A 154 9.48 0.14 15.09
CA THR A 154 9.50 1.57 14.74
C THR A 154 10.13 1.79 13.37
N ALA A 155 11.27 1.16 13.09
CA ALA A 155 11.92 1.27 11.78
C ALA A 155 11.06 0.65 10.67
N ALA A 156 10.35 -0.45 10.96
CA ALA A 156 9.42 -1.06 10.01
C ALA A 156 8.25 -0.13 9.67
N LYS A 157 7.63 0.48 10.67
CA LYS A 157 6.54 1.47 10.49
C LYS A 157 7.01 2.72 9.77
N ASP A 158 8.17 3.25 10.15
CA ASP A 158 8.77 4.41 9.49
C ASP A 158 9.05 4.15 8.01
N PHE A 159 9.50 2.93 7.68
CA PHE A 159 9.74 2.54 6.30
C PHE A 159 8.44 2.37 5.49
N LEU A 160 7.38 1.86 6.11
CA LEU A 160 6.05 1.80 5.50
C LEU A 160 5.49 3.20 5.26
N LEU A 161 5.58 4.10 6.25
CA LEU A 161 5.18 5.49 6.12
C LEU A 161 5.95 6.18 4.99
N TYR A 162 7.27 6.00 4.94
CA TYR A 162 8.09 6.52 3.85
C TYR A 162 7.56 6.05 2.48
N LYS A 163 7.16 4.78 2.37
CA LYS A 163 6.60 4.23 1.12
C LYS A 163 5.22 4.79 0.80
N LYS A 164 4.32 4.94 1.78
CA LYS A 164 3.02 5.59 1.55
C LYS A 164 3.19 7.04 1.07
N ILE A 165 4.17 7.79 1.60
CA ILE A 165 4.48 9.15 1.14
C ILE A 165 5.03 9.12 -0.29
N ASP A 166 5.97 8.22 -0.60
CA ASP A 166 6.50 7.99 -1.96
C ASP A 166 5.38 7.78 -2.99
N ASP A 167 4.34 7.03 -2.64
CA ASP A 167 3.19 6.81 -3.52
C ASP A 167 2.30 8.04 -3.69
N ILE A 168 2.03 8.77 -2.61
CA ILE A 168 1.23 10.01 -2.70
C ILE A 168 1.97 11.03 -3.58
N LEU A 169 3.29 11.17 -3.43
CA LEU A 169 4.06 12.06 -4.30
C LEU A 169 4.06 11.60 -5.76
N TRP A 170 4.09 10.29 -6.00
CA TRP A 170 4.14 9.72 -7.35
C TRP A 170 2.80 9.76 -8.09
N PHE A 171 1.72 9.35 -7.44
CA PHE A 171 0.41 9.18 -8.10
C PHE A 171 -0.51 10.38 -7.92
N ASP A 172 -0.44 11.09 -6.79
CA ASP A 172 -1.39 12.15 -6.48
C ASP A 172 -0.83 13.56 -6.69
N TRP A 173 0.43 13.78 -6.35
CA TRP A 173 1.04 15.10 -6.44
C TRP A 173 1.42 15.46 -7.88
N ASP A 174 2.18 14.58 -8.55
CA ASP A 174 2.63 14.63 -9.95
C ASP A 174 2.51 16.00 -10.65
N PRO A 175 3.25 17.03 -10.19
CA PRO A 175 3.09 18.38 -10.70
C PRO A 175 3.55 18.55 -12.15
N ILE A 176 4.33 17.61 -12.68
CA ILE A 176 4.83 17.64 -14.07
C ILE A 176 3.93 16.81 -14.99
N GLY A 177 3.19 15.82 -14.47
CA GLY A 177 2.34 14.93 -15.27
C GLY A 177 3.15 13.81 -15.94
N ILE A 178 4.18 13.29 -15.26
CA ILE A 178 5.14 12.34 -15.85
C ILE A 178 5.06 10.93 -15.26
N ASN A 179 4.17 10.70 -14.29
CA ASN A 179 4.10 9.42 -13.59
C ASN A 179 3.79 8.21 -14.49
N ASP A 180 3.21 8.44 -15.66
CA ASP A 180 2.92 7.42 -16.67
C ASP A 180 4.08 7.15 -17.64
N ILE A 181 5.08 8.04 -17.69
CA ILE A 181 6.05 8.11 -18.78
C ILE A 181 7.49 7.90 -18.26
N THR A 182 7.78 8.34 -17.04
CA THR A 182 9.13 8.28 -16.45
C THR A 182 9.21 7.26 -15.32
N PRO A 183 10.43 6.86 -14.92
CA PRO A 183 10.60 6.06 -13.71
C PRO A 183 10.27 6.88 -12.45
N ARG A 184 9.95 6.16 -11.36
CA ARG A 184 9.57 6.74 -10.06
C ARG A 184 10.63 7.64 -9.42
N ASP A 185 11.89 7.51 -9.82
CA ASP A 185 13.03 8.18 -9.19
C ASP A 185 13.00 9.71 -9.32
N GLU A 186 12.24 10.24 -10.27
CA GLU A 186 12.00 11.68 -10.44
C GLU A 186 11.47 12.34 -9.16
N TYR A 187 10.43 11.77 -8.55
CA TYR A 187 9.86 12.31 -7.31
C TYR A 187 10.43 11.70 -6.04
N GLN A 188 11.10 10.54 -6.17
CA GLN A 188 11.69 9.84 -5.03
C GLN A 188 12.72 10.70 -4.26
N SER A 189 13.39 11.63 -4.96
CA SER A 189 14.37 12.56 -4.36
C SER A 189 13.77 13.50 -3.30
N TYR A 190 12.47 13.77 -3.35
CA TYR A 190 11.76 14.66 -2.41
C TYR A 190 11.17 13.93 -1.20
N VAL A 191 11.00 12.62 -1.28
CA VAL A 191 10.40 11.80 -0.21
C VAL A 191 11.12 11.95 1.13
N PRO A 192 12.47 11.94 1.23
CA PRO A 192 13.16 12.11 2.52
C PRO A 192 12.81 13.41 3.24
N GLU A 193 12.64 14.49 2.48
CA GLU A 193 12.35 15.80 3.03
C GLU A 193 10.91 15.87 3.57
N ILE A 194 9.94 15.41 2.78
CA ILE A 194 8.53 15.37 3.19
C ILE A 194 8.34 14.40 4.37
N PHE A 195 8.98 13.23 4.33
CA PHE A 195 9.00 12.30 5.46
C PHE A 195 9.58 12.95 6.73
N GLY A 196 10.66 13.72 6.60
CA GLY A 196 11.24 14.49 7.71
C GLY A 196 10.24 15.46 8.35
N LEU A 197 9.47 16.18 7.53
CA LEU A 197 8.42 17.08 8.00
C LEU A 197 7.30 16.34 8.75
N VAL A 198 6.83 15.20 8.23
CA VAL A 198 5.83 14.36 8.89
C VAL A 198 6.34 13.86 10.24
N LYS A 199 7.59 13.40 10.30
CA LYS A 199 8.23 12.95 11.55
C LYS A 199 8.43 14.07 12.56
N ALA A 200 8.64 15.30 12.10
CA ALA A 200 8.69 16.50 12.93
C ALA A 200 7.30 16.95 13.42
N LYS A 201 6.21 16.25 13.05
CA LYS A 201 4.82 16.61 13.32
C LYS A 201 4.43 17.99 12.76
N SER A 202 5.03 18.34 11.63
CA SER A 202 4.70 19.57 10.90
C SER A 202 3.22 19.57 10.54
N ASP A 203 2.63 20.76 10.52
CA ASP A 203 1.22 20.90 10.20
C ASP A 203 0.93 20.81 8.69
N ARG A 204 -0.36 20.80 8.36
CA ARG A 204 -0.86 20.74 6.98
C ARG A 204 -0.28 21.86 6.11
N GLN A 205 -0.18 23.07 6.66
CA GLN A 205 0.26 24.24 5.92
C GLN A 205 1.78 24.19 5.66
N GLU A 206 2.57 23.73 6.63
CA GLU A 206 4.00 23.55 6.49
C GLU A 206 4.35 22.54 5.40
N ILE A 207 3.68 21.38 5.38
CA ILE A 207 3.87 20.37 4.33
C ILE A 207 3.46 20.93 2.97
N ALA A 208 2.28 21.56 2.88
CA ALA A 208 1.78 22.13 1.61
C ALA A 208 2.69 23.24 1.08
N ASN A 209 3.15 24.15 1.93
CA ASN A 209 4.10 25.20 1.56
C ASN A 209 5.39 24.59 1.02
N ARG A 210 5.86 23.48 1.64
CA ARG A 210 7.07 22.82 1.16
C ARG A 210 6.87 22.19 -0.21
N LEU A 211 5.79 21.45 -0.42
CA LEU A 211 5.44 20.89 -1.73
C LEU A 211 5.36 21.99 -2.78
N HIS A 212 4.63 23.08 -2.50
CA HIS A 212 4.47 24.19 -3.43
C HIS A 212 5.79 24.85 -3.79
N LYS A 213 6.71 24.96 -2.82
CA LYS A 213 8.08 25.44 -3.07
C LYS A 213 8.86 24.49 -3.98
N LEU A 214 8.73 23.17 -3.81
CA LEU A 214 9.35 22.20 -4.71
C LEU A 214 8.77 22.30 -6.12
N GLU A 215 7.45 22.45 -6.27
CA GLU A 215 6.81 22.65 -7.58
C GLU A 215 7.34 23.90 -8.29
N THR A 216 7.37 25.04 -7.59
CA THR A 216 7.61 26.35 -8.20
C THR A 216 9.10 26.68 -8.35
N GLU A 217 9.93 26.37 -7.35
CA GLU A 217 11.35 26.75 -7.34
C GLU A 217 12.24 25.64 -7.90
N ASN A 218 11.96 24.37 -7.58
CA ASN A 218 12.82 23.26 -8.02
C ASN A 218 12.42 22.76 -9.42
N MET A 219 11.12 22.68 -9.71
CA MET A 219 10.61 22.16 -10.99
C MET A 219 10.21 23.25 -11.98
N GLY A 220 10.00 24.50 -11.51
CA GLY A 220 9.60 25.62 -12.37
C GLY A 220 8.14 25.56 -12.83
N MET A 221 7.29 24.81 -12.13
CA MET A 221 5.88 24.65 -12.46
C MET A 221 5.03 25.78 -11.88
N SER A 222 3.85 26.01 -12.46
CA SER A 222 2.87 27.02 -12.00
C SER A 222 1.83 26.45 -11.03
N GLY A 223 2.25 25.50 -10.19
CA GLY A 223 1.37 24.78 -9.26
C GLY A 223 0.60 25.69 -8.31
N THR A 224 -0.37 25.13 -7.58
CA THR A 224 -1.24 25.89 -6.66
C THR A 224 -1.08 25.39 -5.24
N ILE A 225 -1.14 26.31 -4.28
CA ILE A 225 -1.08 25.94 -2.86
C ILE A 225 -2.28 25.06 -2.48
N GLU A 226 -3.45 25.28 -3.10
CA GLU A 226 -4.65 24.47 -2.89
C GLU A 226 -4.44 23.00 -3.23
N ASN A 227 -3.78 22.69 -4.36
CA ASN A 227 -3.41 21.31 -4.71
C ASN A 227 -2.47 20.73 -3.65
N CYS A 228 -1.41 21.46 -3.30
CA CYS A 228 -0.45 21.04 -2.27
C CYS A 228 -1.12 20.80 -0.90
N LEU A 229 -2.15 21.56 -0.55
CA LEU A 229 -2.94 21.39 0.66
C LEU A 229 -3.75 20.09 0.63
N THR A 230 -4.33 19.72 -0.51
CA THR A 230 -4.99 18.42 -0.70
C THR A 230 -3.99 17.26 -0.58
N ILE A 231 -2.79 17.40 -1.14
CA ILE A 231 -1.72 16.40 -1.01
C ILE A 231 -1.23 16.28 0.43
N ALA A 232 -1.07 17.40 1.13
CA ALA A 232 -0.72 17.41 2.56
C ALA A 232 -1.77 16.69 3.41
N ASP A 233 -3.08 16.85 3.11
CA ASP A 233 -4.15 16.11 3.79
C ASP A 233 -4.02 14.59 3.58
N LYS A 234 -3.68 14.15 2.36
CA LYS A 234 -3.44 12.72 2.08
C LYS A 234 -2.23 12.20 2.87
N ILE A 235 -1.13 12.94 2.89
CA ILE A 235 0.10 12.58 3.62
C ILE A 235 -0.17 12.47 5.13
N LEU A 236 -0.93 13.40 5.71
CA LEU A 236 -1.23 13.39 7.14
C LEU A 236 -2.19 12.29 7.57
N LYS A 237 -3.04 11.79 6.65
CA LYS A 237 -3.94 10.67 6.91
C LYS A 237 -3.22 9.32 7.04
N VAL A 238 -2.06 9.16 6.40
CA VAL A 238 -1.30 7.90 6.39
C VAL A 238 -0.19 7.84 7.45
N ARG A 239 -0.07 8.89 8.30
CA ARG A 239 0.98 9.02 9.33
C ARG A 239 0.77 8.14 10.55
#